data_AF-F0GGQ4-F1
#
_entry.id   AF-F0GGQ4-F1
#
_cell.length_a   1.000
_cell.length_b   1.000
_cell.length_c   1.000
_cell.angle_alpha   90.00
_cell.angle_beta   90.00
_cell.angle_gamma   90.00
#
_symmetry.space_group_name_H-M   'P 1'
#
loop_
_entity.id
_entity.type
_entity.pdbx_description
1 polymer ?
#
loop_
_entity_poly.entity_id
_entity_poly.type
_entity_poly.pdbx_seq_one_letter_code
_entity_poly.pdbx_strand_id
1 'polypeptide(L)'
;DAIRELEPAIYAACEQAVAQGKQDGDFFRVDRDAFAASPSNSIDYAVMEQLANLPSVPESVVVPLDAGWSDVGSWDAIWQILPKDDADNVGRGHVLFEDAGSTFAHSESRLVACVGTQNLVVVETPDAVLVADKSRVQDVKKIVGRIKAERGAEATDHRKVHRPWGHYDSVDMGERFQVKRIVVKPGARLSLQMHHHRAE
;
A
#
# COMPACT_ATOMS: atom_id res chain seq x y z
N ASP A 1 14.71 24.66 -8.78
CA ASP A 1 14.30 25.98 -9.30
C ASP A 1 12.79 26.13 -9.41
N ALA A 2 12.06 25.33 -10.21
CA ALA A 2 10.60 25.44 -10.32
C ALA A 2 9.83 25.40 -8.96
N ILE A 3 10.12 24.40 -8.11
CA ILE A 3 9.52 24.30 -6.76
C ILE A 3 9.90 25.49 -5.88
N ARG A 4 11.11 26.04 -6.00
CA ARG A 4 11.56 27.20 -5.20
C ARG A 4 10.75 28.45 -5.54
N GLU A 5 10.34 28.59 -6.80
CA GLU A 5 9.58 29.74 -7.28
C GLU A 5 8.06 29.59 -7.03
N LEU A 6 7.49 28.45 -7.38
CA LEU A 6 6.04 28.22 -7.28
C LEU A 6 5.58 27.87 -5.87
N GLU A 7 6.39 27.12 -5.13
CA GLU A 7 6.05 26.54 -3.84
C GLU A 7 7.19 26.76 -2.83
N PRO A 8 7.54 28.03 -2.53
CA PRO A 8 8.70 28.36 -1.69
C PRO A 8 8.60 27.77 -0.27
N ALA A 9 7.39 27.57 0.24
CA ALA A 9 7.16 26.92 1.53
C ALA A 9 7.52 25.42 1.50
N ILE A 10 7.13 24.70 0.44
CA ILE A 10 7.51 23.29 0.23
C ILE A 10 9.03 23.20 0.06
N TYR A 11 9.62 24.09 -0.75
CA TYR A 11 11.05 24.17 -0.96
C TYR A 11 11.82 24.33 0.36
N ALA A 12 11.47 25.35 1.16
CA ALA A 12 12.15 25.67 2.40
C ALA A 12 12.05 24.53 3.42
N ALA A 13 10.86 23.93 3.57
CA ALA A 13 10.64 22.79 4.45
C ALA A 13 11.50 21.58 4.04
N CYS A 14 11.56 21.27 2.74
CA CYS A 14 12.39 20.18 2.22
C CYS A 14 13.89 20.43 2.41
N GLU A 15 14.38 21.64 2.13
CA GLU A 15 15.78 22.00 2.37
C GLU A 15 16.13 21.89 3.85
N GLN A 16 15.27 22.38 4.73
CA GLN A 16 15.48 22.29 6.16
C GLN A 16 15.47 20.84 6.65
N ALA A 17 14.55 20.02 6.13
CA ALA A 17 14.44 18.61 6.47
C ALA A 17 15.67 17.80 6.05
N VAL A 18 16.28 18.15 4.91
CA VAL A 18 17.54 17.54 4.47
C VAL A 18 18.72 18.08 5.27
N ALA A 19 18.80 19.39 5.51
CA ALA A 19 19.90 19.99 6.28
C ALA A 19 19.97 19.46 7.73
N GLN A 20 18.82 19.18 8.33
CA GLN A 20 18.69 18.62 9.69
C GLN A 20 18.60 17.09 9.71
N GLY A 21 18.56 16.46 8.52
CA GLY A 21 18.53 15.02 8.38
C GLY A 21 19.83 14.36 8.80
N LYS A 22 19.78 13.03 8.96
CA LYS A 22 20.94 12.24 9.36
C LYS A 22 21.01 10.92 8.60
N GLN A 23 22.24 10.45 8.39
CA GLN A 23 22.47 9.10 7.94
C GLN A 23 22.07 8.11 9.05
N ASP A 24 21.23 7.13 8.70
CA ASP A 24 20.82 6.01 9.54
C ASP A 24 21.09 4.69 8.78
N GLY A 25 22.31 4.17 8.94
CA GLY A 25 22.79 3.02 8.19
C GLY A 25 22.80 3.29 6.68
N ASP A 26 22.10 2.46 5.92
CA ASP A 26 21.98 2.57 4.46
C ASP A 26 20.96 3.63 4.00
N PHE A 27 20.28 4.28 4.94
CA PHE A 27 19.21 5.24 4.64
C PHE A 27 19.58 6.63 5.11
N PHE A 28 19.21 7.64 4.31
CA PHE A 28 19.17 9.02 4.79
C PHE A 28 17.79 9.30 5.38
N ARG A 29 17.72 9.68 6.65
CA ARG A 29 16.47 10.11 7.29
C ARG A 29 16.42 11.63 7.34
N VAL A 30 15.49 12.20 6.59
CA VAL A 30 15.12 13.61 6.72
C VAL A 30 14.61 13.91 8.13
N ASP A 31 14.80 15.13 8.60
CA ASP A 31 14.20 15.58 9.85
C ASP A 31 12.67 15.57 9.77
N ARG A 32 12.05 14.97 10.79
CA ARG A 32 10.61 14.71 10.79
C ARG A 32 9.80 15.99 10.91
N ASP A 33 10.17 16.87 11.83
CA ASP A 33 9.34 18.02 12.17
C ASP A 33 9.47 19.11 11.11
N ALA A 34 10.68 19.30 10.56
CA ALA A 34 10.90 20.14 9.39
C ALA A 34 10.15 19.63 8.16
N PHE A 35 10.15 18.32 7.90
CA PHE A 35 9.41 17.76 6.76
C PHE A 35 7.89 17.85 6.96
N ALA A 36 7.40 17.61 8.18
CA ALA A 36 5.98 17.71 8.52
C ALA A 36 5.42 19.14 8.39
N ALA A 37 6.27 20.16 8.42
CA ALA A 37 5.89 21.54 8.16
C ALA A 37 5.63 21.84 6.68
N SER A 38 6.03 20.95 5.75
CA SER A 38 5.76 21.13 4.33
C SER A 38 4.25 21.10 4.04
N PRO A 39 3.72 22.07 3.27
CA PRO A 39 2.37 21.97 2.74
C PRO A 39 2.13 20.67 1.97
N SER A 40 0.91 20.14 2.06
CA SER A 40 0.49 18.96 1.30
C SER A 40 -0.16 19.42 0.00
N ASN A 41 0.59 19.35 -1.11
CA ASN A 41 0.12 19.64 -2.45
C ASN A 41 0.71 18.61 -3.45
N SER A 42 0.01 18.29 -4.54
CA SER A 42 0.53 17.37 -5.55
C SER A 42 1.48 18.10 -6.51
N ILE A 43 2.50 17.41 -7.02
CA ILE A 43 3.43 18.00 -7.98
C ILE A 43 2.72 18.46 -9.27
N ASP A 44 1.63 17.78 -9.65
CA ASP A 44 0.83 18.13 -10.82
C ASP A 44 0.27 19.56 -10.72
N TYR A 45 -0.43 19.87 -9.63
CA TYR A 45 -0.98 21.21 -9.39
C TYR A 45 0.08 22.23 -9.00
N ALA A 46 0.99 21.83 -8.14
CA ALA A 46 1.98 22.69 -7.50
C ALA A 46 3.06 23.16 -8.48
N VAL A 47 3.37 22.33 -9.49
CA VAL A 47 4.43 22.57 -10.46
C VAL A 47 3.93 22.37 -11.89
N MET A 48 3.53 21.14 -12.25
CA MET A 48 3.40 20.74 -13.66
C MET A 48 2.39 21.58 -14.44
N GLU A 49 1.23 21.88 -13.87
CA GLU A 49 0.20 22.74 -14.49
C GLU A 49 0.64 24.20 -14.62
N GLN A 50 1.54 24.66 -13.75
CA GLN A 50 2.02 26.04 -13.73
C GLN A 50 3.24 26.25 -14.62
N LEU A 51 3.95 25.19 -15.03
CA LEU A 51 5.18 25.27 -15.82
C LEU A 51 4.99 26.04 -17.14
N ALA A 52 3.82 25.93 -17.77
CA ALA A 52 3.50 26.67 -18.98
C ALA A 52 3.48 28.20 -18.80
N ASN A 53 3.34 28.67 -17.56
CA ASN A 53 3.25 30.09 -17.21
C ASN A 53 4.55 30.67 -16.65
N LEU A 54 5.63 29.87 -16.58
CA LEU A 54 6.92 30.29 -16.03
C LEU A 54 7.99 30.50 -17.11
N PRO A 55 8.40 31.75 -17.40
CA PRO A 55 9.49 32.02 -18.34
C PRO A 55 10.87 31.62 -17.80
N SER A 56 10.98 31.42 -16.49
CA SER A 56 12.23 31.13 -15.75
C SER A 56 12.61 29.65 -15.75
N VAL A 57 11.72 28.75 -16.19
CA VAL A 57 11.91 27.29 -16.12
C VAL A 57 11.97 26.73 -17.55
N PRO A 58 12.81 25.70 -17.82
CA PRO A 58 12.85 25.06 -19.13
C PRO A 58 11.49 24.55 -19.57
N GLU A 59 11.24 24.61 -20.89
CA GLU A 59 10.01 24.14 -21.50
C GLU A 59 9.73 22.67 -21.16
N SER A 60 8.50 22.36 -20.76
CA SER A 60 8.09 21.00 -20.43
C SER A 60 7.93 20.16 -21.69
N VAL A 61 8.52 18.96 -21.70
CA VAL A 61 8.40 18.01 -22.82
C VAL A 61 7.63 16.77 -22.37
N VAL A 62 6.66 16.33 -23.18
CA VAL A 62 5.95 15.07 -22.99
C VAL A 62 6.45 14.06 -24.02
N VAL A 63 6.89 12.89 -23.55
CA VAL A 63 7.36 11.80 -24.42
C VAL A 63 6.31 10.68 -24.42
N PRO A 64 5.77 10.26 -25.57
CA PRO A 64 4.82 9.16 -25.62
C PRO A 64 5.48 7.86 -25.16
N LEU A 65 4.79 7.11 -24.30
CA LEU A 65 5.21 5.82 -23.79
C LEU A 65 4.18 4.75 -24.18
N ASP A 66 4.60 3.79 -25.00
CA ASP A 66 3.84 2.58 -25.30
C ASP A 66 4.50 1.37 -24.62
N ALA A 67 4.18 1.17 -23.35
CA ALA A 67 4.76 0.12 -22.50
C ALA A 67 3.71 -0.67 -21.70
N GLY A 68 2.43 -0.55 -22.04
CA GLY A 68 1.34 -1.15 -21.26
C GLY A 68 1.29 -0.67 -19.80
N TRP A 69 1.77 0.55 -19.54
CA TRP A 69 1.85 1.11 -18.20
C TRP A 69 0.44 1.35 -17.62
N SER A 70 0.24 0.94 -16.38
CA SER A 70 -0.95 1.22 -15.58
C SER A 70 -0.50 1.58 -14.17
N ASP A 71 -1.13 2.58 -13.55
CA ASP A 71 -0.79 3.10 -12.21
C ASP A 71 -1.06 2.09 -11.06
N VAL A 72 -1.46 0.84 -11.37
CA VAL A 72 -1.89 -0.22 -10.44
C VAL A 72 -2.44 0.31 -9.10
N GLY A 73 -3.36 1.28 -9.19
CA GLY A 73 -3.88 2.02 -8.03
C GLY A 73 -5.23 1.52 -7.54
N SER A 74 -5.82 0.56 -8.25
CA SER A 74 -7.14 0.00 -7.97
C SER A 74 -7.16 -1.50 -8.26
N TRP A 75 -8.05 -2.22 -7.58
CA TRP A 75 -8.33 -3.63 -7.88
C TRP A 75 -8.85 -3.84 -9.31
N ASP A 76 -9.48 -2.83 -9.89
CA ASP A 76 -9.90 -2.85 -11.30
C ASP A 76 -8.70 -2.93 -12.25
N ALA A 77 -7.64 -2.13 -12.01
CA ALA A 77 -6.42 -2.19 -12.80
C ALA A 77 -5.77 -3.58 -12.76
N ILE A 78 -5.81 -4.24 -11.60
CA ILE A 78 -5.30 -5.62 -11.44
C ILE A 78 -6.14 -6.62 -12.24
N TRP A 79 -7.48 -6.49 -12.21
CA TRP A 79 -8.37 -7.33 -13.00
C TRP A 79 -8.17 -7.15 -14.53
N GLN A 80 -7.89 -5.92 -14.98
CA GLN A 80 -7.64 -5.62 -16.40
C GLN A 80 -6.41 -6.36 -16.94
N ILE A 81 -5.31 -6.37 -16.18
CA ILE A 81 -4.01 -6.88 -16.65
C ILE A 81 -3.83 -8.39 -16.46
N LEU A 82 -4.63 -9.02 -15.60
CA LEU A 82 -4.48 -10.44 -15.32
C LEU A 82 -5.26 -11.31 -16.32
N PRO A 83 -4.80 -12.58 -16.53
CA PRO A 83 -5.52 -13.55 -17.35
C PRO A 83 -6.92 -13.79 -16.79
N LYS A 84 -7.89 -13.86 -17.70
CA LYS A 84 -9.30 -14.06 -17.40
C LYS A 84 -9.74 -15.47 -17.83
N ASP A 85 -10.74 -16.02 -17.15
CA ASP A 85 -11.46 -17.21 -17.60
C ASP A 85 -12.52 -16.86 -18.67
N ASP A 86 -13.28 -17.85 -19.13
CA ASP A 86 -14.32 -17.69 -20.15
C ASP A 86 -15.49 -16.78 -19.73
N ALA A 87 -15.64 -16.53 -18.42
CA ALA A 87 -16.66 -15.67 -17.83
C ALA A 87 -16.08 -14.33 -17.33
N ASP A 88 -14.88 -13.96 -17.80
CA ASP A 88 -14.19 -12.71 -17.45
C ASP A 88 -13.81 -12.62 -15.96
N ASN A 89 -13.73 -13.75 -15.24
CA ASN A 89 -13.24 -13.77 -13.87
C ASN A 89 -11.71 -13.81 -13.83
N VAL A 90 -11.15 -13.27 -12.75
CA VAL A 90 -9.73 -13.31 -12.45
C VAL A 90 -9.53 -13.91 -11.06
N GLY A 91 -8.78 -15.00 -11.00
CA GLY A 91 -8.47 -15.69 -9.76
C GLY A 91 -6.99 -15.64 -9.39
N ARG A 92 -6.68 -15.37 -8.12
CA ARG A 92 -5.31 -15.48 -7.58
C ARG A 92 -5.30 -16.13 -6.20
N GLY A 93 -4.66 -17.29 -6.09
CA GLY A 93 -4.62 -18.08 -4.85
C GLY A 93 -5.60 -19.24 -4.90
N HIS A 94 -6.10 -19.68 -3.75
CA HIS A 94 -7.07 -20.78 -3.69
C HIS A 94 -8.48 -20.22 -3.89
N VAL A 95 -8.93 -20.19 -5.14
CA VAL A 95 -10.21 -19.59 -5.54
C VAL A 95 -11.03 -20.52 -6.44
N LEU A 96 -12.35 -20.44 -6.33
CA LEU A 96 -13.30 -21.18 -7.17
C LEU A 96 -14.43 -20.26 -7.62
N PHE A 97 -14.85 -20.45 -8.87
CA PHE A 97 -15.96 -19.74 -9.49
C PHE A 97 -17.00 -20.77 -9.95
N GLU A 98 -18.27 -20.53 -9.61
CA GLU A 98 -19.41 -21.32 -10.06
C GLU A 98 -20.50 -20.33 -10.50
N ASP A 99 -20.85 -20.29 -11.77
CA ASP A 99 -21.80 -19.30 -12.33
C ASP A 99 -21.46 -17.83 -11.97
N ALA A 100 -20.17 -17.53 -11.77
CA ALA A 100 -19.69 -16.17 -11.52
C ALA A 100 -19.21 -15.51 -12.81
N GLY A 101 -19.32 -14.18 -12.89
CA GLY A 101 -18.82 -13.42 -14.03
C GLY A 101 -18.20 -12.08 -13.65
N SER A 102 -17.24 -11.63 -14.46
CA SER A 102 -16.55 -10.34 -14.31
C SER A 102 -15.98 -10.09 -12.90
N THR A 103 -15.68 -11.16 -12.14
CA THR A 103 -15.31 -11.10 -10.72
C THR A 103 -13.81 -11.31 -10.52
N PHE A 104 -13.20 -10.46 -9.70
CA PHE A 104 -11.84 -10.64 -9.21
C PHE A 104 -11.88 -11.30 -7.82
N ALA A 105 -11.17 -12.41 -7.64
CA ALA A 105 -10.99 -13.04 -6.34
C ALA A 105 -9.51 -13.24 -6.03
N HIS A 106 -9.07 -12.77 -4.86
CA HIS A 106 -7.74 -12.99 -4.31
C HIS A 106 -7.81 -13.68 -2.95
N SER A 107 -7.04 -14.75 -2.80
CA SER A 107 -6.90 -15.52 -1.57
C SER A 107 -5.43 -15.63 -1.19
N GLU A 108 -5.10 -15.27 0.05
CA GLU A 108 -3.77 -15.50 0.62
C GLU A 108 -3.72 -16.76 1.50
N SER A 109 -4.82 -17.15 2.14
CA SER A 109 -4.76 -18.19 3.17
C SER A 109 -5.85 -19.27 3.11
N ARG A 110 -7.05 -18.97 2.60
CA ARG A 110 -8.18 -19.92 2.60
C ARG A 110 -8.95 -19.89 1.28
N LEU A 111 -9.74 -20.93 1.03
CA LEU A 111 -10.59 -20.97 -0.17
C LEU A 111 -11.56 -19.78 -0.21
N VAL A 112 -11.57 -19.07 -1.33
CA VAL A 112 -12.63 -18.10 -1.68
C VAL A 112 -13.46 -18.69 -2.82
N ALA A 113 -14.71 -19.01 -2.55
CA ALA A 113 -15.66 -19.52 -3.54
C ALA A 113 -16.69 -18.43 -3.88
N CYS A 114 -16.82 -18.14 -5.17
CA CYS A 114 -17.75 -17.16 -5.72
C CYS A 114 -18.83 -17.89 -6.52
N VAL A 115 -20.06 -17.90 -6.01
CA VAL A 115 -21.20 -18.63 -6.61
C VAL A 115 -22.28 -17.65 -7.04
N GLY A 116 -22.61 -17.61 -8.33
CA GLY A 116 -23.64 -16.72 -8.88
C GLY A 116 -23.30 -15.22 -8.80
N THR A 117 -22.06 -14.87 -8.50
CA THR A 117 -21.64 -13.48 -8.27
C THR A 117 -21.31 -12.77 -9.57
N GLN A 118 -21.61 -11.47 -9.64
CA GLN A 118 -21.30 -10.67 -10.82
C GLN A 118 -20.58 -9.38 -10.41
N ASN A 119 -19.53 -9.03 -11.16
CA ASN A 119 -18.85 -7.74 -11.05
C ASN A 119 -18.29 -7.43 -9.65
N LEU A 120 -17.78 -8.44 -8.94
CA LEU A 120 -17.23 -8.27 -7.60
C LEU A 120 -15.70 -8.22 -7.57
N VAL A 121 -15.18 -7.60 -6.53
CA VAL A 121 -13.80 -7.69 -6.06
C VAL A 121 -13.85 -8.32 -4.68
N VAL A 122 -13.31 -9.52 -4.55
CA VAL A 122 -13.17 -10.27 -3.30
C VAL A 122 -11.70 -10.41 -2.98
N VAL A 123 -11.25 -9.85 -1.87
CA VAL A 123 -9.85 -9.91 -1.43
C VAL A 123 -9.82 -10.45 -0.01
N GLU A 124 -9.27 -11.64 0.15
CA GLU A 124 -9.00 -12.26 1.45
C GLU A 124 -7.51 -12.14 1.78
N THR A 125 -7.24 -11.41 2.86
CA THR A 125 -5.93 -11.34 3.51
C THR A 125 -6.03 -11.94 4.93
N PRO A 126 -4.90 -12.21 5.60
CA PRO A 126 -4.90 -12.77 6.95
C PRO A 126 -5.62 -11.91 8.00
N ASP A 127 -5.70 -10.59 7.78
CA ASP A 127 -6.27 -9.58 8.67
C ASP A 127 -7.68 -9.13 8.28
N ALA A 128 -8.07 -9.18 6.99
CA ALA A 128 -9.38 -8.71 6.56
C ALA A 128 -9.90 -9.41 5.30
N VAL A 129 -11.21 -9.32 5.09
CA VAL A 129 -11.85 -9.68 3.81
C VAL A 129 -12.56 -8.46 3.27
N LEU A 130 -12.20 -8.05 2.05
CA LEU A 130 -12.91 -7.04 1.29
C LEU A 130 -13.84 -7.72 0.29
N VAL A 131 -15.10 -7.32 0.28
CA VAL A 131 -16.05 -7.60 -0.81
C VAL A 131 -16.59 -6.27 -1.28
N ALA A 132 -16.36 -5.94 -2.54
CA ALA A 132 -16.83 -4.70 -3.13
C ALA A 132 -17.34 -4.95 -4.55
N ASP A 133 -18.32 -4.15 -4.96
CA ASP A 133 -18.61 -4.02 -6.39
C ASP A 133 -17.38 -3.40 -7.08
N LYS A 134 -16.97 -3.97 -8.21
CA LYS A 134 -15.80 -3.52 -8.98
C LYS A 134 -15.94 -2.05 -9.40
N SER A 135 -17.15 -1.56 -9.65
CA SER A 135 -17.44 -0.16 -9.99
C SER A 135 -17.32 0.82 -8.80
N ARG A 136 -17.13 0.29 -7.58
CA ARG A 136 -17.07 1.05 -6.32
C ARG A 136 -15.76 0.88 -5.58
N VAL A 137 -14.72 0.34 -6.22
CA VAL A 137 -13.41 0.11 -5.61
C VAL A 137 -12.79 1.39 -5.01
N GLN A 138 -13.07 2.57 -5.58
CA GLN A 138 -12.65 3.87 -5.03
C GLN A 138 -13.20 4.14 -3.62
N ASP A 139 -14.35 3.56 -3.25
CA ASP A 139 -14.98 3.75 -1.95
C ASP A 139 -14.27 2.97 -0.83
N VAL A 140 -13.33 2.07 -1.15
CA VAL A 140 -12.51 1.35 -0.15
C VAL A 140 -11.80 2.33 0.79
N LYS A 141 -11.37 3.50 0.29
CA LYS A 141 -10.76 4.56 1.11
C LYS A 141 -11.69 5.04 2.24
N LYS A 142 -13.01 5.04 2.03
CA LYS A 142 -14.00 5.42 3.04
C LYS A 142 -14.07 4.39 4.17
N ILE A 143 -14.02 3.10 3.83
CA ILE A 143 -13.99 2.02 4.83
C ILE A 143 -12.70 2.09 5.63
N VAL A 144 -11.54 2.23 4.96
CA VAL A 144 -10.25 2.40 5.65
C VAL A 144 -10.28 3.61 6.59
N GLY A 145 -10.87 4.73 6.17
CA GLY A 145 -11.04 5.92 7.01
C GLY A 145 -11.89 5.65 8.26
N ARG A 146 -12.96 4.87 8.14
CA ARG A 146 -13.81 4.47 9.27
C ARG A 146 -13.07 3.56 10.25
N ILE A 147 -12.39 2.52 9.75
CA ILE A 147 -11.60 1.61 10.60
C ILE A 147 -10.55 2.39 11.39
N LYS A 148 -9.87 3.37 10.76
CA LYS A 148 -8.93 4.27 11.46
C LYS A 148 -9.61 5.09 12.56
N ALA A 149 -10.78 5.67 12.28
CA ALA A 149 -11.52 6.45 13.26
C ALA A 149 -11.97 5.60 14.47
N GLU A 150 -12.31 4.34 14.22
CA GLU A 150 -12.70 3.35 15.24
C GLU A 150 -11.49 2.70 15.93
N ARG A 151 -10.26 3.04 15.52
CA ARG A 151 -9.00 2.42 15.99
C ARG A 151 -8.97 0.90 15.79
N GLY A 152 -9.60 0.42 14.70
CA GLY A 152 -9.53 -0.98 14.31
C GLY A 152 -8.10 -1.37 13.93
N ALA A 153 -7.67 -2.54 14.41
CA ALA A 153 -6.31 -3.03 14.23
C ALA A 153 -5.97 -3.27 12.75
N GLU A 154 -6.96 -3.57 11.91
CA GLU A 154 -6.82 -3.83 10.48
C GLU A 154 -6.28 -2.60 9.71
N ALA A 155 -6.41 -1.39 10.27
CA ALA A 155 -5.88 -0.17 9.65
C ALA A 155 -4.48 0.24 10.15
N THR A 156 -3.96 -0.40 11.21
CA THR A 156 -2.71 0.01 11.87
C THR A 156 -1.70 -1.13 12.03
N ASP A 157 -2.19 -2.34 12.27
CA ASP A 157 -1.39 -3.51 12.61
C ASP A 157 -1.68 -4.65 11.63
N HIS A 158 -0.77 -4.83 10.68
CA HIS A 158 -0.83 -6.01 9.83
C HIS A 158 -0.56 -7.26 10.66
N ARG A 159 -1.43 -8.26 10.52
CA ARG A 159 -1.26 -9.56 11.18
C ARG A 159 0.06 -10.23 10.80
N LYS A 160 0.47 -10.10 9.53
CA LYS A 160 1.74 -10.58 8.99
C LYS A 160 2.67 -9.41 8.69
N VAL A 161 3.84 -9.42 9.30
CA VAL A 161 4.78 -8.30 9.26
C VAL A 161 6.13 -8.75 8.76
N HIS A 162 6.57 -8.12 7.66
CA HIS A 162 7.88 -8.37 7.07
C HIS A 162 8.98 -7.58 7.78
N ARG A 163 10.13 -8.24 7.94
CA ARG A 163 11.34 -7.70 8.55
C ARG A 163 12.56 -8.11 7.71
N PRO A 164 13.71 -7.44 7.86
CA PRO A 164 14.92 -7.80 7.10
C PRO A 164 15.31 -9.28 7.23
N TRP A 165 15.08 -9.88 8.41
CA TRP A 165 15.38 -11.28 8.71
C TRP A 165 14.34 -12.29 8.22
N GLY A 166 13.17 -11.86 7.73
CA GLY A 166 12.05 -12.75 7.40
C GLY A 166 10.70 -12.12 7.66
N HIS A 167 9.81 -12.82 8.36
CA HIS A 167 8.52 -12.27 8.79
C HIS A 167 8.01 -12.96 10.06
N TYR A 168 7.11 -12.29 10.76
CA TYR A 168 6.24 -12.94 11.74
C TYR A 168 4.78 -12.78 11.36
N ASP A 169 3.96 -13.76 11.73
CA ASP A 169 2.52 -13.76 11.62
C ASP A 169 1.94 -13.94 13.02
N SER A 170 1.15 -12.96 13.48
CA SER A 170 0.41 -13.05 14.72
C SER A 170 -0.77 -14.00 14.54
N VAL A 171 -0.63 -15.21 15.08
CA VAL A 171 -1.62 -16.29 14.91
C VAL A 171 -2.75 -16.16 15.91
N ASP A 172 -2.42 -15.77 17.14
CA ASP A 172 -3.38 -15.65 18.24
C ASP A 172 -2.87 -14.64 19.29
N MET A 173 -3.79 -14.01 20.01
CA MET A 173 -3.48 -13.07 21.09
C MET A 173 -4.59 -13.13 22.14
N GLY A 174 -4.19 -13.19 23.40
CA GLY A 174 -5.08 -13.04 24.54
C GLY A 174 -4.47 -12.11 25.58
N GLU A 175 -5.18 -11.92 26.70
CA GLU A 175 -4.82 -10.95 27.75
C GLU A 175 -3.37 -11.10 28.26
N ARG A 176 -2.85 -12.33 28.31
CA ARG A 176 -1.50 -12.63 28.84
C ARG A 176 -0.62 -13.45 27.90
N PHE A 177 -1.01 -13.60 26.63
CA PHE A 177 -0.23 -14.36 25.67
C PHE A 177 -0.32 -13.77 24.27
N GLN A 178 0.73 -14.02 23.48
CA GLN A 178 0.74 -13.77 22.05
C GLN A 178 1.45 -14.93 21.36
N VAL A 179 0.79 -15.52 20.37
CA VAL A 179 1.36 -16.57 19.53
C VAL A 179 1.78 -15.96 18.20
N LYS A 180 3.06 -16.16 17.85
CA LYS A 180 3.61 -15.73 16.56
C LYS A 180 4.21 -16.91 15.84
N ARG A 181 3.85 -17.08 14.56
CA ARG A 181 4.62 -17.91 13.65
C ARG A 181 5.74 -17.05 13.07
N ILE A 182 6.98 -17.41 13.35
CA ILE A 182 8.16 -16.68 12.88
C ILE A 182 8.85 -17.49 11.79
N VAL A 183 9.07 -16.88 10.62
CA VAL A 183 9.81 -17.48 9.52
C VAL A 183 11.07 -16.67 9.30
N VAL A 184 12.23 -17.31 9.49
CA VAL A 184 13.54 -16.68 9.34
C VAL A 184 14.15 -17.10 8.00
N LYS A 185 14.60 -16.13 7.21
CA LYS A 185 15.31 -16.39 5.95
C LYS A 185 16.63 -17.13 6.22
N PRO A 186 17.10 -18.02 5.31
CA PRO A 186 18.39 -18.66 5.46
C PRO A 186 19.51 -17.64 5.73
N GLY A 187 20.33 -17.87 6.77
CA GLY A 187 21.44 -17.01 7.16
C GLY A 187 21.07 -15.74 7.92
N ALA A 188 19.78 -15.43 8.10
CA ALA A 188 19.33 -14.30 8.90
C ALA A 188 19.21 -14.64 10.39
N ARG A 189 19.14 -13.60 11.23
CA ARG A 189 18.97 -13.75 12.69
C ARG A 189 17.95 -12.77 13.23
N LEU A 190 17.23 -13.20 14.26
CA LEU A 190 16.35 -12.37 15.06
C LEU A 190 17.21 -11.52 16.02
N SER A 191 16.71 -10.34 16.40
CA SER A 191 17.27 -9.61 17.53
C SER A 191 16.99 -10.40 18.83
N LEU A 192 17.97 -10.48 19.72
CA LEU A 192 17.77 -11.02 21.06
C LEU A 192 16.72 -10.17 21.78
N GLN A 193 15.67 -10.82 22.26
CA GLN A 193 14.64 -10.18 23.08
C GLN A 193 14.48 -10.95 24.38
N MET A 194 14.42 -10.22 25.48
CA MET A 194 14.13 -10.78 26.79
C MET A 194 12.63 -11.00 26.91
N HIS A 195 12.24 -12.19 27.34
CA HIS A 195 10.85 -12.55 27.61
C HIS A 195 10.79 -13.21 28.98
N HIS A 196 9.82 -12.80 29.81
CA HIS A 196 9.58 -13.42 31.12
C HIS A 196 9.09 -14.87 30.99
N HIS A 197 8.27 -15.15 29.96
CA HIS A 197 7.76 -16.48 29.63
C HIS A 197 7.75 -16.63 28.11
N ARG A 198 8.57 -17.55 27.57
CA ARG A 198 8.63 -17.87 26.14
C ARG A 198 8.65 -19.38 25.95
N ALA A 199 7.76 -19.85 25.09
CA ALA A 199 7.82 -21.18 24.50
C ALA A 199 8.04 -20.99 23.00
N GLU A 200 8.97 -21.75 22.42
CA GLU A 200 9.28 -21.75 20.98
C GLU A 200 8.90 -23.10 20.37
#